data_AF-A0A9D1XJK1-F1
#
_entry.id   AF-A0A9D1XJK1-F1
#
_cell.length_a   1.000
_cell.length_b   1.000
_cell.length_c   1.000
_cell.angle_alpha   90.00
_cell.angle_beta   90.00
_cell.angle_gamma   90.00
#
_symmetry.space_group_name_H-M   'P 1'
#
loop_
_entity.id
_entity.type
_entity.pdbx_description
1 polymer ?
#
loop_
_entity_poly.entity_id
_entity_poly.type
_entity_poly.pdbx_seq_one_letter_code
_entity_poly.pdbx_strand_id
1 'polypeptide(L)'
;MDEDRNKKGKEDDLIRAGIAGASYETIQRYGDATKQHYVAYSGVDNETDTTLAKGLKQIAKEKINPDYKFQNVHQQAGFSAEVKDVARTNAEKIIDGDKTRKIRTDDLGRVNDPLYDTVSIDENGNIIDGTGNQMKFLGASEKDPTGAGDAARALNKLLSKKFEKYLEHDIKIDVPSDQYDKILQEANSKVEFLSKKLEFQKNTGNVEQVKKIQEKIDKLEKGELEQYKTELSELKEEYA
;
A
#
# COMPACT_ATOMS: atom_id res chain seq x y z
N MET A 1 53.76 -20.75 27.11
CA MET A 1 53.43 -19.31 27.26
C MET A 1 53.16 -18.63 25.91
N ASP A 2 53.90 -18.95 24.84
CA ASP A 2 53.67 -18.34 23.52
C ASP A 2 52.46 -18.90 22.75
N GLU A 3 52.13 -20.18 22.94
CA GLU A 3 50.92 -20.78 22.32
C GLU A 3 49.61 -20.17 22.87
N ASP A 4 49.52 -19.93 24.19
CA ASP A 4 48.35 -19.28 24.80
C ASP A 4 48.18 -17.82 24.37
N ARG A 5 49.28 -17.08 24.17
CA ARG A 5 49.24 -15.70 23.64
C ARG A 5 48.77 -15.67 22.19
N ASN A 6 49.24 -16.62 21.37
CA ASN A 6 48.83 -16.73 19.96
C ASN A 6 47.35 -17.16 19.84
N LYS A 7 46.88 -18.04 20.72
CA LYS A 7 45.47 -18.47 20.77
C LYS A 7 44.54 -17.33 21.20
N LYS A 8 44.95 -16.53 22.20
CA LYS A 8 44.22 -15.35 22.66
C LYS A 8 44.15 -14.23 21.60
N GLY A 9 45.25 -13.99 20.87
CA GLY A 9 45.25 -13.04 19.75
C GLY A 9 44.30 -13.44 18.61
N LYS A 10 44.26 -14.73 18.27
CA LYS A 10 43.30 -15.25 17.27
C LYS A 10 41.84 -15.13 17.72
N GLU A 11 41.57 -15.30 19.01
CA GLU A 11 40.22 -15.13 19.58
C GLU A 11 39.79 -13.65 19.56
N ASP A 12 40.68 -12.73 19.93
CA ASP A 12 40.45 -11.29 19.85
C ASP A 12 40.20 -10.82 18.40
N ASP A 13 40.96 -11.34 17.43
CA ASP A 13 40.76 -11.04 16.01
C ASP A 13 39.42 -11.57 15.48
N LEU A 14 38.98 -12.74 15.93
CA LEU A 14 37.70 -13.33 15.56
C LEU A 14 36.52 -12.53 16.13
N ILE A 15 36.65 -12.05 17.37
CA ILE A 15 35.68 -11.14 18.01
C ILE A 15 35.60 -9.82 17.23
N ARG A 16 36.74 -9.22 16.88
CA ARG A 16 36.79 -7.97 16.10
C ARG A 16 36.19 -8.13 14.71
N ALA A 17 36.49 -9.24 14.04
CA ALA A 17 35.88 -9.57 12.76
C ALA A 17 34.36 -9.75 12.88
N GLY A 18 33.89 -10.39 13.96
CA GLY A 18 32.46 -10.50 14.27
C GLY A 18 31.78 -9.15 14.46
N ILE A 19 32.39 -8.25 15.25
CA ILE A 19 31.87 -6.89 15.47
C ILE A 19 31.86 -6.09 14.16
N ALA A 20 32.95 -6.14 13.39
CA ALA A 20 33.05 -5.44 12.11
C ALA A 20 32.03 -5.95 11.09
N GLY A 21 31.85 -7.28 11.01
CA GLY A 21 30.86 -7.91 10.14
C GLY A 21 29.43 -7.55 10.52
N ALA A 22 29.09 -7.64 11.82
CA ALA A 22 27.76 -7.27 12.32
C ALA A 22 27.45 -5.77 12.09
N SER A 23 28.44 -4.91 12.32
CA SER A 23 28.31 -3.46 12.10
C SER A 23 28.17 -3.14 10.62
N TYR A 24 28.94 -3.79 9.75
CA TYR A 24 28.89 -3.60 8.31
C TYR A 24 27.52 -3.97 7.75
N GLU A 25 27.00 -5.14 8.13
CA GLU A 25 25.69 -5.63 7.70
C GLU A 25 24.56 -4.67 8.13
N THR A 26 24.57 -4.23 9.40
CA THR A 26 23.58 -3.26 9.90
C THR A 26 23.65 -1.95 9.13
N ILE A 27 24.85 -1.38 8.93
CA ILE A 27 25.03 -0.11 8.22
C ILE A 27 24.55 -0.22 6.77
N GLN A 28 24.90 -1.30 6.07
CA GLN A 28 24.45 -1.53 4.70
C GLN A 28 22.93 -1.64 4.64
N ARG A 29 22.32 -2.46 5.50
CA ARG A 29 20.88 -2.68 5.52
C ARG A 29 20.08 -1.38 5.69
N TYR A 30 20.39 -0.58 6.70
CA TYR A 30 19.69 0.69 6.93
C TYR A 30 20.08 1.77 5.90
N GLY A 31 21.28 1.70 5.32
CA GLY A 31 21.69 2.52 4.18
C GLY A 31 20.84 2.24 2.95
N ASP A 32 20.67 0.97 2.59
CA ASP A 32 19.83 0.51 1.49
C ASP A 32 18.35 0.85 1.69
N ALA A 33 17.85 0.72 2.92
CA ALA A 33 16.49 1.13 3.24
C ALA A 33 16.31 2.65 3.04
N THR A 34 17.27 3.45 3.49
CA THR A 34 17.26 4.91 3.28
C THR A 34 17.36 5.26 1.79
N LYS A 35 18.16 4.52 1.02
CA LYS A 35 18.31 4.67 -0.43
C LYS A 35 16.98 4.60 -1.14
N GLN A 36 16.07 3.69 -0.76
CA GLN A 36 14.75 3.57 -1.38
C GLN A 36 13.99 4.91 -1.40
N HIS A 37 14.04 5.67 -0.30
CA HIS A 37 13.38 6.98 -0.22
C HIS A 37 14.07 8.06 -1.03
N TYR A 38 15.41 8.00 -1.15
CA TYR A 38 16.16 8.89 -2.01
C TYR A 38 15.84 8.64 -3.49
N VAL A 39 15.84 7.37 -3.92
CA VAL A 39 15.47 6.96 -5.29
C VAL A 39 14.04 7.36 -5.61
N ALA A 40 13.08 7.16 -4.70
CA ALA A 40 11.71 7.65 -4.87
C ALA A 40 11.66 9.18 -5.08
N TYR A 41 12.48 9.95 -4.35
CA TYR A 41 12.53 11.39 -4.51
C TYR A 41 13.16 11.81 -5.85
N SER A 42 14.36 11.31 -6.13
CA SER A 42 15.18 11.72 -7.28
C SER A 42 14.65 11.15 -8.60
N GLY A 43 14.09 9.94 -8.56
CA GLY A 43 13.76 9.11 -9.71
C GLY A 43 14.94 8.29 -10.26
N VAL A 44 16.12 8.34 -9.63
CA VAL A 44 17.35 7.72 -10.15
C VAL A 44 18.03 6.91 -9.06
N ASP A 45 18.34 5.65 -9.38
CA ASP A 45 19.22 4.78 -8.61
C ASP A 45 20.56 4.62 -9.34
N ASN A 46 21.62 5.22 -8.77
CA ASN A 46 22.96 5.18 -9.36
C ASN A 46 23.72 3.89 -9.00
N GLU A 47 23.23 3.08 -8.07
CA GLU A 47 23.90 1.82 -7.74
C GLU A 47 23.53 0.72 -8.74
N THR A 48 22.31 0.80 -9.27
CA THR A 48 21.77 -0.17 -10.24
C THR A 48 21.66 0.41 -11.65
N ASP A 49 22.03 1.68 -11.84
CA ASP A 49 21.85 2.45 -13.08
C ASP A 49 20.39 2.42 -13.60
N THR A 50 19.42 2.39 -12.68
CA THR A 50 18.00 2.38 -13.01
C THR A 50 17.35 3.74 -12.82
N THR A 51 16.33 4.01 -13.64
CA THR A 51 15.56 5.27 -13.58
C THR A 51 14.08 4.93 -13.52
N LEU A 52 13.39 5.49 -12.53
CA LEU A 52 11.94 5.37 -12.41
C LEU A 52 11.26 6.15 -13.55
N ALA A 53 10.13 5.63 -14.03
CA ALA A 53 9.28 6.33 -15.00
C ALA A 53 8.88 7.73 -14.50
N LYS A 54 8.70 7.85 -13.17
CA LYS A 54 8.44 9.14 -12.50
C LYS A 54 8.84 9.12 -11.02
N GLY A 55 9.71 10.03 -10.60
CA GLY A 55 10.03 10.28 -9.18
C GLY A 55 9.24 11.47 -8.60
N LEU A 56 9.24 11.63 -7.26
CA LEU A 56 8.48 12.69 -6.57
C LEU A 56 8.88 14.10 -7.02
N LYS A 57 10.17 14.32 -7.28
CA LYS A 57 10.67 15.61 -7.78
C LYS A 57 10.09 15.95 -9.16
N GLN A 58 9.83 14.95 -10.00
CA GLN A 58 9.22 15.14 -11.31
C GLN A 58 7.71 15.36 -11.19
N ILE A 59 7.03 14.57 -10.36
CA ILE A 59 5.59 14.73 -10.08
C ILE A 59 5.29 16.15 -9.59
N ALA A 60 6.08 16.66 -8.64
CA ALA A 60 5.89 18.00 -8.09
C ALA A 60 6.08 19.14 -9.12
N LYS A 61 6.75 18.87 -10.24
CA LYS A 61 6.96 19.85 -11.33
C LYS A 61 5.93 19.76 -12.44
N GLU A 62 5.00 18.81 -12.37
CA GLU A 62 3.98 18.65 -13.39
C GLU A 62 3.04 19.86 -13.42
N LYS A 63 2.67 20.25 -14.64
CA LYS A 63 1.82 21.43 -14.86
C LYS A 63 0.41 21.16 -14.34
N ILE A 64 -0.13 22.15 -13.63
CA ILE A 64 -1.51 22.16 -13.19
C ILE A 64 -2.28 23.10 -14.12
N ASN A 65 -3.25 22.56 -14.87
CA ASN A 65 -4.17 23.38 -15.63
C ASN A 65 -5.20 24.00 -14.68
N PRO A 66 -5.38 25.34 -14.65
CA PRO A 66 -6.37 26.00 -13.81
C PRO A 66 -7.79 25.41 -13.93
N ASP A 67 -8.20 25.02 -15.13
CA ASP A 67 -9.55 24.48 -15.40
C ASP A 67 -9.74 23.04 -14.90
N TYR A 68 -8.64 22.32 -14.66
CA TYR A 68 -8.63 20.93 -14.21
C TYR A 68 -7.81 20.75 -12.93
N LYS A 69 -7.73 21.81 -12.12
CA LYS A 69 -6.84 21.87 -10.97
C LYS A 69 -7.07 20.71 -10.01
N PHE A 70 -8.33 20.42 -9.68
CA PHE A 70 -8.69 19.34 -8.78
C PHE A 70 -8.21 17.97 -9.32
N GLN A 71 -8.47 17.68 -10.60
CA GLN A 71 -8.11 16.42 -11.24
C GLN A 71 -6.59 16.27 -11.34
N ASN A 72 -5.88 17.33 -11.72
CA ASN A 72 -4.41 17.30 -11.84
C ASN A 72 -3.75 17.09 -10.48
N VAL A 73 -4.19 17.82 -9.45
CA VAL A 73 -3.67 17.65 -8.08
C VAL A 73 -3.95 16.24 -7.56
N HIS A 74 -5.15 15.71 -7.79
CA HIS A 74 -5.50 14.37 -7.35
C HIS A 74 -4.72 13.28 -8.07
N GLN A 75 -4.46 13.44 -9.38
CA GLN A 75 -3.61 12.53 -10.14
C GLN A 75 -2.16 12.56 -9.64
N GLN A 76 -1.59 13.76 -9.43
CA GLN A 76 -0.24 13.91 -8.87
C GLN A 76 -0.13 13.29 -7.47
N ALA A 77 -1.16 13.44 -6.64
CA ALA A 77 -1.23 12.79 -5.33
C ALA A 77 -1.22 11.26 -5.45
N GLY A 78 -1.99 10.70 -6.39
CA GLY A 78 -2.00 9.27 -6.68
C GLY A 78 -0.63 8.73 -7.06
N PHE A 79 0.04 9.35 -8.04
CA PHE A 79 1.40 8.97 -8.42
C PHE A 79 2.40 9.11 -7.27
N SER A 80 2.28 10.17 -6.46
CA SER A 80 3.19 10.40 -5.34
C SER A 80 3.06 9.33 -4.27
N ALA A 81 1.84 8.89 -4.01
CA ALA A 81 1.57 7.89 -3.00
C ALA A 81 2.02 6.50 -3.44
N GLU A 82 1.83 6.13 -4.71
CA GLU A 82 2.36 4.89 -5.28
C GLU A 82 3.91 4.83 -5.20
N VAL A 83 4.59 5.93 -5.56
CA VAL A 83 6.06 6.05 -5.42
C VAL A 83 6.49 5.89 -3.96
N LYS A 84 5.75 6.49 -3.03
CA LYS A 84 6.07 6.41 -1.60
C LYS A 84 5.80 5.04 -0.99
N ASP A 85 4.73 4.39 -1.42
CA ASP A 85 4.37 3.04 -1.00
C ASP A 85 5.46 2.05 -1.40
N VAL A 86 5.85 2.02 -2.68
CA VAL A 86 6.96 1.16 -3.16
C VAL A 86 8.24 1.39 -2.38
N ALA A 87 8.65 2.64 -2.20
CA ALA A 87 9.88 2.94 -1.45
C ALA A 87 9.80 2.52 0.02
N ARG A 88 8.63 2.66 0.64
CA ARG A 88 8.44 2.29 2.04
C ARG A 88 8.41 0.77 2.22
N THR A 89 7.59 0.06 1.45
CA THR A 89 7.55 -1.40 1.48
C THR A 89 8.92 -2.00 1.22
N ASN A 90 9.68 -1.47 0.26
CA ASN A 90 11.03 -1.97 0.00
C ASN A 90 12.01 -1.65 1.12
N ALA A 91 11.92 -0.47 1.74
CA ALA A 91 12.76 -0.11 2.88
C ALA A 91 12.51 -1.06 4.07
N GLU A 92 11.24 -1.36 4.36
CA GLU A 92 10.84 -2.30 5.41
C GLU A 92 11.34 -3.72 5.10
N LYS A 93 11.08 -4.23 3.88
CA LYS A 93 11.61 -5.53 3.44
C LYS A 93 13.13 -5.64 3.56
N ILE A 94 13.87 -4.57 3.23
CA ILE A 94 15.33 -4.52 3.41
C ILE A 94 15.69 -4.66 4.90
N ILE A 95 15.03 -3.91 5.78
CA ILE A 95 15.26 -3.95 7.24
C ILE A 95 14.98 -5.34 7.81
N ASP A 96 13.95 -6.01 7.29
CA ASP A 96 13.54 -7.35 7.73
C ASP A 96 14.38 -8.47 7.10
N GLY A 97 15.26 -8.15 6.16
CA GLY A 97 16.08 -9.13 5.43
C GLY A 97 15.31 -9.91 4.35
N ASP A 98 14.08 -9.49 4.02
CA ASP A 98 13.34 -9.99 2.88
C ASP A 98 14.05 -9.53 1.59
N LYS A 99 14.18 -10.47 0.65
CA LYS A 99 14.86 -10.24 -0.64
C LYS A 99 13.91 -9.85 -1.77
N THR A 100 12.61 -9.93 -1.55
CA THR A 100 11.61 -9.51 -2.53
C THR A 100 11.48 -7.99 -2.57
N ARG A 101 11.09 -7.42 -3.72
CA ARG A 101 10.85 -5.98 -3.85
C ARG A 101 9.52 -5.72 -4.53
N LYS A 102 8.77 -4.73 -4.04
CA LYS A 102 7.63 -4.15 -4.73
C LYS A 102 8.15 -3.23 -5.83
N ILE A 103 7.54 -3.25 -7.00
CA ILE A 103 7.89 -2.40 -8.14
C ILE A 103 6.63 -1.98 -8.89
N ARG A 104 6.63 -0.77 -9.48
CA ARG A 104 5.52 -0.31 -10.31
C ARG A 104 5.57 -0.94 -11.69
N THR A 105 4.41 -1.24 -12.27
CA THR A 105 4.31 -1.80 -13.62
C THR A 105 4.89 -0.84 -14.67
N ASP A 106 4.71 0.46 -14.48
CA ASP A 106 5.32 1.51 -15.30
C ASP A 106 6.86 1.43 -15.31
N ASP A 107 7.50 1.17 -14.15
CA ASP A 107 8.96 1.07 -14.03
C ASP A 107 9.51 -0.24 -14.65
N LEU A 108 8.66 -1.25 -14.83
CA LEU A 108 8.95 -2.48 -15.59
C LEU A 108 8.72 -2.34 -17.10
N GLY A 109 8.29 -1.16 -17.57
CA GLY A 109 7.94 -0.93 -18.99
C GLY A 109 6.55 -1.43 -19.38
N ARG A 110 5.73 -1.92 -18.44
CA ARG A 110 4.31 -2.23 -18.63
C ARG A 110 3.46 -0.98 -18.40
N VAL A 111 3.70 0.03 -19.24
CA VAL A 111 3.05 1.34 -19.10
C VAL A 111 1.53 1.22 -19.28
N ASN A 112 0.76 1.73 -18.31
CA ASN A 112 -0.71 1.63 -18.26
C ASN A 112 -1.26 0.20 -18.22
N ASP A 113 -0.71 -0.65 -17.34
CA ASP A 113 -1.34 -1.95 -17.08
C ASP A 113 -2.80 -1.77 -16.63
N PRO A 114 -3.77 -2.49 -17.24
CA PRO A 114 -5.20 -2.27 -16.97
C PRO A 114 -5.66 -2.80 -15.60
N LEU A 115 -4.83 -3.60 -14.91
CA LEU A 115 -5.21 -4.36 -13.72
C LEU A 115 -4.29 -4.13 -12.51
N TYR A 116 -3.00 -3.82 -12.71
CA TYR A 116 -2.03 -3.70 -11.62
C TYR A 116 -1.20 -2.43 -11.71
N ASP A 117 -1.12 -1.67 -10.60
CA ASP A 117 -0.16 -0.56 -10.49
C ASP A 117 1.21 -1.08 -10.04
N THR A 118 1.21 -2.10 -9.16
CA THR A 118 2.43 -2.67 -8.59
C THR A 118 2.42 -4.19 -8.61
N VAL A 119 3.60 -4.78 -8.64
CA VAL A 119 3.85 -6.22 -8.48
C VAL A 119 5.05 -6.41 -7.56
N SER A 120 5.23 -7.62 -7.02
CA SER A 120 6.48 -7.99 -6.36
C SER A 120 7.39 -8.78 -7.30
N ILE A 121 8.70 -8.57 -7.15
CA ILE A 121 9.76 -9.31 -7.82
C ILE A 121 10.62 -10.06 -6.81
N ASP A 122 11.17 -11.19 -7.23
CA ASP A 122 12.14 -11.98 -6.46
C ASP A 122 13.56 -11.37 -6.52
N GLU A 123 14.52 -12.02 -5.85
CA GLU A 123 15.93 -11.59 -5.83
C GLU A 123 16.61 -11.58 -7.21
N ASN A 124 16.03 -12.27 -8.20
CA ASN A 124 16.54 -12.37 -9.56
C ASN A 124 15.83 -11.38 -10.51
N GLY A 125 14.85 -10.62 -10.01
CA GLY A 125 14.04 -9.69 -10.81
C GLY A 125 12.86 -10.33 -11.53
N ASN A 126 12.49 -11.57 -11.23
CA ASN A 126 11.31 -12.21 -11.79
C ASN A 126 10.05 -11.77 -11.05
N ILE A 127 8.97 -11.53 -11.78
CA ILE A 127 7.66 -11.21 -11.19
C ILE A 127 7.14 -12.43 -10.43
N ILE A 128 6.68 -12.19 -9.20
CA ILE A 128 6.02 -13.20 -8.38
C ILE A 128 4.52 -13.18 -8.71
N ASP A 129 4.01 -14.28 -9.27
CA ASP A 129 2.60 -14.40 -9.65
C ASP A 129 1.66 -14.22 -8.44
N GLY A 130 0.53 -13.55 -8.67
CA GLY A 130 -0.46 -13.27 -7.62
C GLY A 130 -0.13 -12.12 -6.67
N THR A 131 0.99 -11.43 -6.89
CA THR A 131 1.39 -10.25 -6.07
C THR A 131 0.98 -8.90 -6.67
N GLY A 132 0.24 -8.94 -7.78
CA GLY A 132 -0.28 -7.74 -8.43
C GLY A 132 -1.28 -7.01 -7.54
N ASN A 133 -1.09 -5.69 -7.40
CA ASN A 133 -1.93 -4.85 -6.56
C ASN A 133 -2.27 -3.53 -7.27
N GLN A 134 -3.47 -3.03 -6.98
CA GLN A 134 -4.00 -1.79 -7.53
C GLN A 134 -4.25 -0.80 -6.38
N MET A 135 -3.50 0.29 -6.34
CA MET A 135 -3.71 1.31 -5.34
C MET A 135 -4.82 2.28 -5.77
N LYS A 136 -5.81 2.52 -4.91
CA LYS A 136 -6.94 3.43 -5.22
C LYS A 136 -7.17 4.46 -4.13
N PHE A 137 -6.95 5.73 -4.49
CA PHE A 137 -7.38 6.88 -3.70
C PHE A 137 -8.85 7.16 -3.96
N LEU A 138 -9.69 6.86 -2.97
CA LEU A 138 -11.13 7.04 -3.08
C LEU A 138 -11.59 8.20 -2.21
N GLY A 139 -12.88 8.54 -2.30
CA GLY A 139 -13.45 9.57 -1.44
C GLY A 139 -13.29 11.01 -1.94
N ALA A 140 -12.13 11.43 -2.44
CA ALA A 140 -11.89 12.84 -2.77
C ALA A 140 -12.94 13.44 -3.73
N SER A 141 -13.36 14.68 -3.45
CA SER A 141 -14.37 15.41 -4.22
C SER A 141 -14.09 16.92 -4.21
N GLU A 142 -14.18 17.55 -5.38
CA GLU A 142 -14.02 19.01 -5.53
C GLU A 142 -15.07 19.79 -4.72
N LYS A 143 -16.27 19.21 -4.57
CA LYS A 143 -17.39 19.81 -3.81
C LYS A 143 -17.27 19.63 -2.30
N ASP A 144 -16.28 18.86 -1.83
CA ASP A 144 -16.05 18.60 -0.41
C ASP A 144 -14.53 18.64 -0.12
N PRO A 145 -13.92 19.84 -0.18
CA PRO A 145 -12.48 20.00 0.03
C PRO A 145 -12.03 19.73 1.46
N THR A 146 -12.96 19.68 2.43
CA THR A 146 -12.63 19.34 3.83
C THR A 146 -12.50 17.84 4.06
N GLY A 147 -12.97 17.03 3.10
CA GLY A 147 -12.91 15.56 3.16
C GLY A 147 -13.89 14.94 4.16
N ALA A 148 -14.86 15.70 4.68
CA ALA A 148 -15.78 15.21 5.71
C ALA A 148 -16.59 13.99 5.26
N GLY A 149 -16.93 13.91 3.96
CA GLY A 149 -17.64 12.78 3.36
C GLY A 149 -16.76 11.79 2.60
N ASP A 150 -15.43 11.85 2.75
CA ASP A 150 -14.51 11.00 1.97
C ASP A 150 -14.76 9.51 2.20
N ALA A 151 -14.89 9.09 3.45
CA ALA A 151 -15.11 7.69 3.82
C ALA A 151 -16.41 7.14 3.20
N ALA A 152 -17.51 7.87 3.33
CA ALA A 152 -18.80 7.49 2.74
C ALA A 152 -18.74 7.42 1.21
N ARG A 153 -18.07 8.38 0.55
CA ARG A 153 -17.88 8.36 -0.90
C ARG A 153 -16.96 7.23 -1.35
N ALA A 154 -15.91 6.93 -0.58
CA ALA A 154 -15.00 5.82 -0.84
C ALA A 154 -15.73 4.48 -0.73
N LEU A 155 -16.46 4.25 0.35
CA LEU A 155 -17.30 3.06 0.53
C LEU A 155 -18.28 2.88 -0.62
N ASN A 156 -18.99 3.94 -1.03
CA ASN A 156 -19.92 3.85 -2.15
C ASN A 156 -19.22 3.56 -3.49
N LYS A 157 -17.98 4.03 -3.71
CA LYS A 157 -17.19 3.69 -4.89
C LYS A 157 -16.75 2.22 -4.87
N LEU A 158 -16.27 1.71 -3.73
CA LEU A 158 -15.89 0.31 -3.55
C LEU A 158 -17.07 -0.65 -3.83
N LEU A 159 -18.27 -0.26 -3.41
CA LEU A 159 -19.49 -1.05 -3.64
C LEU A 159 -20.09 -0.90 -5.04
N SER A 160 -19.50 -0.07 -5.90
CA SER A 160 -20.02 0.20 -7.24
C SER A 160 -19.67 -0.93 -8.21
N LYS A 161 -20.48 -1.09 -9.27
CA LYS A 161 -20.24 -2.10 -10.33
C LYS A 161 -18.85 -2.02 -10.98
N LYS A 162 -18.23 -0.83 -10.98
CA LYS A 162 -16.88 -0.65 -11.54
C LYS A 162 -15.79 -1.36 -10.73
N PHE A 163 -16.05 -1.62 -9.45
CA PHE A 163 -15.13 -2.28 -8.54
C PHE A 163 -15.40 -3.78 -8.38
N GLU A 164 -16.58 -4.24 -8.80
CA GLU A 164 -16.93 -5.68 -8.82
C GLU A 164 -15.92 -6.51 -9.61
N LYS A 165 -15.35 -5.97 -10.71
CA LYS A 165 -14.31 -6.66 -11.48
C LYS A 165 -13.06 -7.05 -10.67
N TYR A 166 -12.70 -6.27 -9.64
CA TYR A 166 -11.51 -6.59 -8.83
C TYR A 166 -11.83 -7.72 -7.85
N LEU A 167 -13.05 -7.72 -7.28
CA LEU A 167 -13.55 -8.81 -6.45
C LEU A 167 -13.73 -10.11 -7.24
N GLU A 168 -14.21 -10.04 -8.48
CA GLU A 168 -14.41 -11.20 -9.35
C GLU A 168 -13.10 -11.85 -9.81
N HIS A 169 -12.01 -11.08 -9.85
CA HIS A 169 -10.68 -11.53 -10.26
C HIS A 169 -9.70 -11.74 -9.09
N ASP A 170 -10.18 -11.70 -7.85
CA ASP A 170 -9.37 -11.84 -6.62
C ASP A 170 -8.18 -10.86 -6.58
N ILE A 171 -8.38 -9.64 -7.10
CA ILE A 171 -7.38 -8.58 -7.16
C ILE A 171 -7.43 -7.78 -5.86
N LYS A 172 -6.30 -7.74 -5.15
CA LYS A 172 -6.11 -6.88 -3.98
C LYS A 172 -6.14 -5.41 -4.39
N ILE A 173 -6.80 -4.59 -3.59
CA ILE A 173 -6.84 -3.14 -3.78
C ILE A 173 -6.22 -2.46 -2.56
N ASP A 174 -5.06 -1.86 -2.71
CA ASP A 174 -4.46 -1.06 -1.65
C ASP A 174 -5.26 0.24 -1.44
N VAL A 175 -5.83 0.37 -0.24
CA VAL A 175 -6.41 1.62 0.27
C VAL A 175 -5.53 2.17 1.38
N PRO A 176 -5.11 3.46 1.31
CA PRO A 176 -4.30 4.07 2.37
C PRO A 176 -4.88 3.84 3.76
N SER A 177 -4.04 3.47 4.73
CA SER A 177 -4.50 3.02 6.05
C SER A 177 -5.33 4.08 6.79
N ASP A 178 -5.00 5.36 6.62
CA ASP A 178 -5.74 6.50 7.19
C ASP A 178 -7.16 6.67 6.61
N GLN A 179 -7.38 6.21 5.37
CA GLN A 179 -8.70 6.16 4.75
C GLN A 179 -9.44 4.87 5.13
N TYR A 180 -8.71 3.75 5.18
CA TYR A 180 -9.24 2.43 5.47
C TYR A 180 -10.01 2.40 6.80
N ASP A 181 -9.42 2.89 7.89
CA ASP A 181 -10.05 2.88 9.22
C ASP A 181 -11.38 3.64 9.21
N LYS A 182 -11.43 4.79 8.53
CA LYS A 182 -12.64 5.62 8.42
C LYS A 182 -13.70 4.95 7.55
N ILE A 183 -13.29 4.26 6.48
CA ILE A 183 -14.19 3.49 5.61
C ILE A 183 -14.80 2.32 6.39
N LEU A 184 -14.00 1.64 7.21
CA LEU A 184 -14.46 0.55 8.07
C LEU A 184 -15.48 1.03 9.10
N GLN A 185 -15.22 2.16 9.76
CA GLN A 185 -16.17 2.78 10.69
C GLN A 185 -17.49 3.15 10.00
N GLU A 186 -17.44 3.72 8.80
CA GLU A 186 -18.62 4.07 8.01
C GLU A 186 -19.38 2.82 7.54
N ALA A 187 -18.66 1.76 7.14
CA ALA A 187 -19.26 0.48 6.76
C ALA A 187 -20.02 -0.15 7.92
N ASN A 188 -19.38 -0.23 9.10
CA ASN A 188 -19.98 -0.78 10.31
C ASN A 188 -21.22 0.01 10.74
N SER A 189 -21.15 1.35 10.71
CA SER A 189 -22.29 2.22 11.01
C SER A 189 -23.47 1.98 10.05
N LYS A 190 -23.17 1.74 8.77
CA LYS A 190 -24.17 1.46 7.74
C LYS A 190 -24.78 0.07 7.89
N VAL A 191 -23.99 -0.93 8.26
CA VAL A 191 -24.49 -2.28 8.60
C VAL A 191 -25.43 -2.20 9.79
N GLU A 192 -25.05 -1.50 10.87
CA GLU A 192 -25.90 -1.36 12.06
C GLU A 192 -27.25 -0.69 11.71
N PHE A 193 -27.22 0.37 10.90
CA PHE A 193 -28.43 1.04 10.43
C PHE A 193 -29.32 0.12 9.57
N LEU A 194 -28.72 -0.64 8.65
CA LEU A 194 -29.44 -1.59 7.81
C LEU A 194 -30.03 -2.74 8.62
N SER A 195 -29.31 -3.25 9.62
CA SER A 195 -29.77 -4.31 10.52
C SER A 195 -31.00 -3.88 11.33
N LYS A 196 -31.00 -2.66 11.89
CA LYS A 196 -32.20 -2.10 12.55
C LYS A 196 -33.38 -1.98 11.59
N LYS A 197 -33.13 -1.54 10.35
CA LYS A 197 -34.17 -1.45 9.32
C LYS A 197 -34.69 -2.83 8.89
N LEU A 198 -33.81 -3.83 8.82
CA LEU A 198 -34.15 -5.21 8.50
C LEU A 198 -35.09 -5.79 9.55
N GLU A 199 -34.77 -5.60 10.84
CA GLU A 199 -35.60 -6.05 11.96
C GLU A 199 -37.00 -5.42 11.91
N PHE A 200 -37.08 -4.10 11.69
CA PHE A 200 -38.36 -3.42 11.52
C PHE A 200 -39.17 -4.00 10.36
N GLN A 201 -38.55 -4.21 9.18
CA GLN A 201 -39.22 -4.72 7.98
C GLN A 201 -39.65 -6.19 8.12
N LYS A 202 -38.89 -7.01 8.86
CA LYS A 202 -39.29 -8.37 9.24
C LYS A 202 -40.55 -8.33 10.09
N ASN A 203 -40.62 -7.41 11.06
CA ASN A 203 -41.80 -7.21 11.90
C ASN A 203 -43.00 -6.65 11.13
N THR A 204 -42.77 -5.94 10.03
CA THR A 204 -43.85 -5.44 9.14
C THR A 204 -44.26 -6.45 8.05
N GLY A 205 -43.60 -7.60 7.94
CA GLY A 205 -43.92 -8.66 6.97
C GLY A 205 -43.54 -8.34 5.51
N ASN A 206 -42.69 -7.34 5.25
CA ASN A 206 -42.32 -6.95 3.88
C ASN A 206 -41.14 -7.79 3.34
N VAL A 207 -41.46 -8.98 2.84
CA VAL A 207 -40.48 -9.98 2.38
C VAL A 207 -39.52 -9.46 1.29
N GLU A 208 -40.02 -8.62 0.38
CA GLU A 208 -39.19 -8.07 -0.70
C GLU A 208 -38.15 -7.06 -0.20
N GLN A 209 -38.54 -6.20 0.76
CA GLN A 209 -37.61 -5.26 1.40
C GLN A 209 -36.59 -5.96 2.28
N VAL A 210 -37.01 -7.02 2.99
CA VAL A 210 -36.11 -7.85 3.81
C VAL A 210 -35.00 -8.45 2.95
N LYS A 211 -35.33 -9.04 1.79
CA LYS A 211 -34.34 -9.61 0.89
C LYS A 211 -33.35 -8.56 0.36
N LYS A 212 -33.86 -7.39 -0.08
CA LYS A 212 -33.03 -6.28 -0.59
C LYS A 212 -32.09 -5.69 0.48
N ILE A 213 -32.51 -5.66 1.74
CA ILE A 213 -31.67 -5.16 2.84
C ILE A 213 -30.61 -6.20 3.20
N GLN A 214 -30.98 -7.48 3.24
CA GLN A 214 -30.04 -8.57 3.50
C GLN A 214 -28.93 -8.62 2.44
N GLU A 215 -29.27 -8.54 1.15
CA GLU A 215 -28.27 -8.51 0.06
C GLU A 215 -27.27 -7.34 0.19
N LYS A 216 -27.69 -6.21 0.76
CA LYS A 216 -26.80 -5.06 0.99
C LYS A 216 -25.89 -5.27 2.19
N ILE A 217 -26.39 -5.89 3.26
CA ILE A 217 -25.59 -6.27 4.42
C ILE A 217 -24.57 -7.31 3.96
N ASP A 218 -25.00 -8.37 3.28
CA ASP A 218 -24.13 -9.41 2.76
C ASP A 218 -23.06 -8.85 1.81
N LYS A 219 -23.35 -7.80 1.04
CA LYS A 219 -22.33 -7.14 0.18
C LYS A 219 -21.33 -6.31 0.98
N LEU A 220 -21.77 -5.68 2.07
CA LEU A 220 -20.90 -4.93 2.98
C LEU A 220 -20.04 -5.88 3.82
N GLU A 221 -20.58 -7.04 4.19
CA GLU A 221 -19.91 -8.09 4.95
C GLU A 221 -18.99 -8.92 4.06
N LYS A 222 -19.45 -9.49 2.93
CA LYS A 222 -18.60 -10.25 1.96
C LYS A 222 -17.56 -9.41 1.24
N GLY A 223 -17.74 -8.09 1.18
CA GLY A 223 -16.69 -7.17 0.76
C GLY A 223 -15.66 -6.95 1.86
N GLU A 224 -15.36 -7.99 2.66
CA GLU A 224 -14.55 -7.92 3.88
C GLU A 224 -13.35 -7.03 3.60
N LEU A 225 -13.36 -5.90 4.30
CA LEU A 225 -12.40 -4.84 4.15
C LEU A 225 -10.95 -5.34 4.28
N GLU A 226 -10.74 -6.53 4.85
CA GLU A 226 -9.52 -7.35 4.80
C GLU A 226 -8.83 -7.36 3.41
N GLN A 227 -9.57 -7.50 2.31
CA GLN A 227 -9.00 -7.52 0.96
C GLN A 227 -8.50 -6.14 0.48
N TYR A 228 -8.89 -5.08 1.18
CA TYR A 228 -8.50 -3.69 0.95
C TYR A 228 -7.44 -3.18 1.93
N LYS A 229 -7.01 -4.05 2.87
CA LYS A 229 -6.03 -3.74 3.89
C LYS A 229 -4.66 -3.59 3.24
N THR A 230 -4.09 -2.40 3.33
CA THR A 230 -2.69 -2.19 2.96
C THR A 230 -1.80 -2.71 4.09
N GLU A 231 -0.72 -3.44 3.77
CA GLU A 231 0.29 -3.92 4.74
C GLU A 231 0.82 -2.78 5.67
N LEU A 232 0.70 -1.52 5.25
CA LEU A 232 0.97 -0.32 6.05
C LEU A 232 0.18 -0.21 7.37
N SER A 233 -0.97 -0.89 7.54
CA SER A 233 -1.76 -0.80 8.77
C SER A 233 -1.25 -1.71 9.89
N GLU A 234 -0.62 -2.86 9.56
CA GLU A 234 -0.19 -3.84 10.57
C GLU A 234 0.97 -3.33 11.43
N LEU A 235 1.75 -2.38 10.90
CA LEU A 235 2.90 -1.78 11.60
C LEU A 235 2.54 -0.67 12.60
N LYS A 236 1.29 -0.19 12.66
CA LYS A 236 0.90 0.80 13.69
C LYS A 236 0.53 0.15 15.02
N GLU A 237 0.18 -1.14 15.03
CA GLU A 237 -0.15 -1.86 16.27
C GLU A 237 1.09 -2.46 16.95
N GLU A 238 2.22 -2.63 16.25
CA GLU A 238 3.43 -3.22 16.82
C GLU A 238 4.37 -2.19 17.50
N TYR A 239 4.04 -0.89 17.44
CA TYR A 239 4.82 0.19 18.05
C TYR A 239 4.01 1.12 18.98
N ALA A 240 2.90 0.64 19.56
CA ALA A 240 2.13 1.35 20.59
C ALA A 240 2.32 0.74 21.98
#